data_AF-A0A5C6FJX9-F1
#
_entry.id   AF-A0A5C6FJX9-F1
#
_cell.length_a   1.000
_cell.length_b   1.000
_cell.length_c   1.000
_cell.angle_alpha   90.00
_cell.angle_beta   90.00
_cell.angle_gamma   90.00
#
_symmetry.space_group_name_H-M   'P 1'
#
loop_
_entity.id
_entity.type
_entity.pdbx_description
1 polymer ?
#
loop_
_entity_poly.entity_id
_entity_poly.type
_entity_poly.pdbx_seq_one_letter_code
_entity_poly.pdbx_strand_id
1 'polypeptide(L)'
;MVAMDPNDPESVELASAVIRQHADMLGASFRNAIYVSWLRLKDIDAVESRYREFVDSALRDFRGDPDEYMLSIDMGRPTRSEQLVDDSGSDDTLEEQQIRIGVYVFWIGLAPQRRNNDTLESEIRNVVDHALKALRDDPNAFGSEFHWTSP
;
A
#
# COMPACT_ATOMS: atom_id res chain seq x y z
N MET A 1 -2.29 0.97 17.62
CA MET A 1 -1.51 1.92 16.80
C MET A 1 -1.90 3.32 17.25
N VAL A 2 -1.00 4.29 17.35
CA VAL A 2 -1.41 5.68 17.62
C VAL A 2 -1.96 6.21 16.29
N ALA A 3 -3.26 6.53 16.24
CA ALA A 3 -3.88 7.10 15.04
C ALA A 3 -3.19 8.42 14.70
N MET A 4 -2.48 8.49 13.56
CA MET A 4 -1.90 9.73 13.06
C MET A 4 -3.05 10.66 12.65
N ASP A 5 -3.14 11.86 13.23
CA ASP A 5 -4.19 12.83 12.90
C ASP A 5 -3.70 13.75 11.77
N PRO A 6 -4.40 13.85 10.63
CA PRO A 6 -4.00 14.71 9.52
C PRO A 6 -4.00 16.22 9.84
N ASN A 7 -4.65 16.64 10.93
CA ASN A 7 -4.71 18.03 11.39
C ASN A 7 -3.69 18.34 12.51
N ASP A 8 -3.04 17.31 13.06
CA ASP A 8 -2.01 17.46 14.09
C ASP A 8 -0.64 17.74 13.43
N PRO A 9 0.00 18.89 13.70
CA PRO A 9 1.29 19.23 13.11
C PRO A 9 2.38 18.19 13.39
N GLU A 10 2.39 17.55 14.56
CA GLU A 10 3.38 16.51 14.90
C GLU A 10 3.17 15.24 14.06
N SER A 11 1.92 14.80 13.89
CA SER A 11 1.55 13.71 12.99
C SER A 11 1.92 14.00 11.53
N VAL A 12 1.74 15.24 11.08
CA VAL A 12 2.14 15.68 9.73
C VAL A 12 3.66 15.71 9.58
N GLU A 13 4.40 16.22 10.56
CA GLU A 13 5.87 16.19 10.52
C GLU A 13 6.41 14.77 10.58
N LEU A 14 5.82 13.90 11.42
CA LEU A 14 6.19 12.48 11.51
C LEU A 14 5.92 11.76 10.19
N ALA A 15 4.74 11.92 9.59
CA ALA A 15 4.42 11.33 8.30
C ALA A 15 5.30 11.92 7.19
N SER A 16 5.52 13.23 7.18
CA SER A 16 6.42 13.88 6.21
C SER A 16 7.86 13.40 6.37
N ALA A 17 8.33 13.20 7.59
CA ALA A 17 9.64 12.63 7.89
C ALA A 17 9.71 11.18 7.42
N VAL A 18 8.69 10.36 7.69
CA VAL A 18 8.61 8.99 7.17
C VAL A 18 8.63 9.01 5.63
N ILE A 19 7.83 9.83 4.95
CA ILE A 19 7.88 9.91 3.48
C ILE A 19 9.24 10.41 2.98
N ARG A 20 9.86 11.41 3.61
CA ARG A 20 11.15 11.96 3.15
C ARG A 20 12.33 11.05 3.44
N GLN A 21 12.34 10.43 4.60
CA GLN A 21 13.41 9.57 5.11
C GLN A 21 13.27 8.14 4.59
N HIS A 22 12.05 7.77 4.18
CA HIS A 22 11.65 6.43 3.80
C HIS A 22 10.72 6.38 2.59
N ALA A 23 10.86 7.31 1.64
CA ALA A 23 10.18 7.23 0.32
C ALA A 23 10.40 5.84 -0.30
N ASP A 24 11.61 5.33 -0.14
CA ASP A 24 12.03 4.00 -0.56
C ASP A 24 11.40 2.87 0.27
N MET A 25 10.98 3.09 1.51
CA MET A 25 10.43 2.06 2.40
C MET A 25 8.93 1.81 2.18
N LEU A 26 8.16 2.82 1.80
CA LEU A 26 6.78 2.61 1.32
C LEU A 26 6.82 1.83 0.00
N GLY A 27 7.70 2.24 -0.91
CA GLY A 27 8.01 1.47 -2.12
C GLY A 27 8.50 0.05 -1.81
N ALA A 28 9.38 -0.12 -0.82
CA ALA A 28 9.89 -1.42 -0.40
C ALA A 28 8.81 -2.29 0.26
N SER A 29 7.90 -1.71 1.03
CA SER A 29 6.76 -2.42 1.61
C SER A 29 5.86 -2.96 0.51
N PHE A 30 5.52 -2.14 -0.50
CA PHE A 30 4.76 -2.59 -1.66
C PHE A 30 5.48 -3.65 -2.48
N ARG A 31 6.78 -3.46 -2.73
CA ARG A 31 7.59 -4.45 -3.44
C ARG A 31 7.68 -5.77 -2.69
N ASN A 32 7.84 -5.73 -1.37
CA ASN A 32 7.87 -6.92 -0.53
C ASN A 32 6.52 -7.65 -0.55
N ALA A 33 5.41 -6.92 -0.46
CA ALA A 33 4.07 -7.49 -0.57
C ALA A 33 3.86 -8.19 -1.93
N ILE A 34 4.18 -7.48 -3.02
CA ILE A 34 4.11 -7.99 -4.40
C ILE A 34 5.01 -9.21 -4.56
N TYR A 35 6.22 -9.19 -3.99
CA TYR A 35 7.17 -10.30 -4.05
C TYR A 35 6.65 -11.54 -3.32
N VAL A 36 6.13 -11.38 -2.10
CA VAL A 36 5.53 -12.48 -1.33
C VAL A 36 4.32 -13.06 -2.07
N SER A 37 3.46 -12.20 -2.62
CA SER A 37 2.29 -12.60 -3.40
C SER A 37 2.70 -13.38 -4.66
N TRP A 38 3.75 -12.92 -5.36
CA TRP A 38 4.35 -13.64 -6.49
C TRP A 38 5.00 -14.97 -6.08
N LEU A 39 5.70 -15.03 -4.94
CA LEU A 39 6.28 -16.28 -4.44
C LEU A 39 5.20 -17.34 -4.17
N ARG A 40 4.01 -16.92 -3.74
CA ARG A 40 2.85 -17.80 -3.49
C ARG A 40 2.16 -18.23 -4.77
N LEU A 41 1.79 -17.27 -5.64
CA LEU A 41 0.98 -17.52 -6.82
C LEU A 41 1.78 -18.05 -8.01
N LYS A 42 3.05 -17.65 -8.12
CA LYS A 42 3.93 -17.91 -9.28
C LYS A 42 3.32 -17.50 -10.63
N ASP A 43 2.35 -16.61 -10.59
CA ASP A 43 1.61 -16.08 -11.73
C ASP A 43 1.68 -14.54 -11.69
N ILE A 44 2.44 -13.95 -12.61
CA ILE A 44 2.67 -12.50 -12.67
C ILE A 44 1.40 -11.77 -13.08
N ASP A 45 0.63 -12.31 -14.01
CA ASP A 45 -0.58 -11.63 -14.51
C ASP A 45 -1.68 -11.63 -13.43
N ALA A 46 -1.76 -12.69 -12.62
CA ALA A 46 -2.63 -12.73 -11.45
C ALA A 46 -2.23 -11.71 -10.37
N VAL A 47 -0.92 -11.59 -10.08
CA VAL A 47 -0.40 -10.60 -9.13
C VAL A 47 -0.64 -9.17 -9.63
N GLU A 48 -0.37 -8.88 -10.90
CA GLU A 48 -0.63 -7.57 -11.50
C GLU A 48 -2.11 -7.18 -11.39
N SER A 49 -3.02 -8.10 -11.75
CA SER A 49 -4.45 -7.85 -11.70
C SER A 49 -4.92 -7.57 -10.26
N ARG A 50 -4.46 -8.40 -9.32
CA ARG A 50 -4.78 -8.27 -7.89
C ARG A 50 -4.33 -6.93 -7.29
N TYR A 51 -3.08 -6.53 -7.53
CA TYR A 51 -2.56 -5.28 -6.96
C TYR A 51 -3.19 -4.04 -7.60
N ARG A 52 -3.59 -4.10 -8.87
CA ARG A 52 -4.39 -3.05 -9.50
C ARG A 52 -5.76 -2.92 -8.85
N GLU A 53 -6.45 -4.04 -8.62
CA GLU A 53 -7.73 -4.05 -7.92
C GLU A 53 -7.62 -3.50 -6.49
N PHE A 54 -6.58 -3.86 -5.74
CA PHE A 54 -6.34 -3.32 -4.41
C PHE A 54 -6.11 -1.80 -4.41
N VAL A 55 -5.31 -1.29 -5.35
CA VAL A 55 -5.07 0.15 -5.49
C VAL A 55 -6.36 0.88 -5.88
N ASP A 56 -7.11 0.37 -6.85
CA ASP A 56 -8.37 0.98 -7.29
C ASP A 56 -9.40 0.99 -6.17
N SER A 57 -9.51 -0.11 -5.42
CA SER A 57 -10.37 -0.23 -4.23
C SER A 57 -9.99 0.79 -3.16
N ALA A 58 -8.70 0.85 -2.78
CA ALA A 58 -8.19 1.74 -1.76
C ALA A 58 -8.38 3.23 -2.12
N LEU A 59 -8.03 3.63 -3.34
CA LEU A 59 -8.17 5.02 -3.79
C LEU A 59 -9.64 5.44 -3.89
N ARG A 60 -10.52 4.54 -4.37
CA ARG A 60 -11.97 4.81 -4.43
C ARG A 60 -12.55 5.01 -3.03
N ASP A 61 -12.23 4.13 -2.10
CA ASP A 61 -12.74 4.21 -0.74
C ASP A 61 -12.22 5.46 -0.02
N PHE A 62 -10.93 5.76 -0.16
CA PHE A 62 -10.32 6.97 0.39
C PHE A 62 -10.99 8.25 -0.13
N ARG A 63 -11.28 8.31 -1.43
CA ARG A 63 -11.95 9.46 -2.05
C ARG A 63 -13.41 9.61 -1.62
N GLY A 64 -14.07 8.50 -1.31
CA GLY A 64 -15.46 8.49 -0.88
C GLY A 64 -15.62 9.07 0.53
N ASP A 65 -14.86 8.54 1.48
CA ASP A 65 -14.88 8.96 2.88
C ASP A 65 -13.53 8.68 3.57
N PRO A 66 -12.65 9.69 3.72
CA PRO A 66 -11.36 9.54 4.38
C PRO A 66 -11.44 9.11 5.85
N ASP A 67 -12.52 9.47 6.55
CA ASP A 67 -12.69 9.13 7.97
C ASP A 67 -13.11 7.66 8.12
N GLU A 68 -14.04 7.18 7.29
CA GLU A 68 -14.37 5.76 7.19
C GLU A 68 -13.16 4.93 6.72
N TYR A 69 -12.37 5.50 5.82
CA TYR A 69 -11.14 4.88 5.35
C TYR A 69 -10.11 4.67 6.46
N MET A 70 -9.91 5.65 7.34
CA MET A 70 -9.06 5.49 8.52
C MET A 70 -9.53 4.34 9.42
N LEU A 71 -10.84 4.23 9.64
CA LEU A 71 -11.42 3.14 10.44
C LEU A 71 -11.19 1.77 9.79
N SER A 72 -11.11 1.70 8.46
CA SER A 72 -10.78 0.47 7.71
C SER A 72 -9.33 0.03 7.86
N ILE A 73 -8.44 0.92 8.30
CA ILE A 73 -7.02 0.61 8.56
C ILE A 73 -6.82 0.12 9.99
N ASP A 74 -7.47 0.77 10.95
CA ASP A 74 -7.22 0.62 12.39
C ASP A 74 -7.89 -0.65 12.98
N MET A 75 -8.99 -1.07 12.35
CA MET A 75 -9.50 -2.42 12.49
C MET A 75 -9.02 -3.18 11.27
N GLY A 76 -8.43 -4.37 11.39
CA GLY A 76 -8.28 -5.32 10.29
C GLY A 76 -9.65 -5.82 9.81
N ARG A 77 -10.54 -4.87 9.51
CA ARG A 77 -11.92 -5.06 9.16
C ARG A 77 -11.91 -5.40 7.70
N PRO A 78 -12.53 -6.51 7.33
CA PRO A 78 -12.65 -6.84 5.94
C PRO A 78 -13.36 -5.71 5.22
N THR A 79 -12.72 -5.26 4.16
CA THR A 79 -13.26 -4.30 3.21
C THR A 79 -14.55 -4.91 2.65
N ARG A 80 -15.48 -4.04 2.23
CA ARG A 80 -16.89 -4.33 1.92
C ARG A 80 -17.14 -5.44 0.87
N SER A 81 -16.09 -6.03 0.31
CA SER A 81 -16.13 -7.11 -0.68
C SER A 81 -16.13 -8.53 -0.09
N GLU A 82 -16.11 -8.72 1.23
CA GLU A 82 -16.20 -10.07 1.80
C GLU A 82 -17.62 -10.65 1.73
N GLN A 83 -17.94 -11.18 0.56
CA GLN A 83 -18.88 -12.27 0.44
C GLN A 83 -18.11 -13.55 0.11
N LEU A 84 -17.73 -14.27 1.19
CA LEU A 84 -17.42 -15.71 1.27
C LEU A 84 -16.26 -16.26 0.40
N VAL A 85 -15.24 -16.87 1.05
CA VAL A 85 -14.70 -18.24 0.81
C VAL A 85 -13.20 -18.35 1.20
N ASP A 86 -12.92 -19.32 2.07
CA ASP A 86 -11.64 -20.01 2.35
C ASP A 86 -10.45 -19.26 2.99
N ASP A 87 -9.59 -20.05 3.66
CA ASP A 87 -8.35 -19.69 4.37
C ASP A 87 -7.38 -18.76 3.61
N SER A 88 -7.57 -18.60 2.29
CA SER A 88 -6.84 -17.67 1.42
C SER A 88 -7.21 -16.19 1.63
N GLY A 89 -8.37 -15.89 2.23
CA GLY A 89 -8.85 -14.52 2.43
C GLY A 89 -8.01 -13.71 3.44
N SER A 90 -7.31 -14.38 4.36
CA SER A 90 -6.49 -13.71 5.38
C SER A 90 -5.29 -12.98 4.79
N ASP A 91 -4.58 -13.62 3.86
CA ASP A 91 -3.41 -13.02 3.21
C ASP A 91 -3.80 -11.90 2.24
N ASP A 92 -4.90 -12.08 1.49
CA ASP A 92 -5.40 -11.05 0.56
C ASP A 92 -5.83 -9.79 1.33
N THR A 93 -6.40 -9.96 2.52
CA THR A 93 -6.76 -8.85 3.42
C THR A 93 -5.53 -8.12 3.95
N LEU A 94 -4.45 -8.85 4.29
CA LEU A 94 -3.19 -8.24 4.74
C LEU A 94 -2.49 -7.45 3.61
N GLU A 95 -2.48 -8.00 2.39
CA GLU A 95 -1.91 -7.34 1.21
C GLU A 95 -2.70 -6.07 0.86
N GLU A 96 -4.04 -6.12 0.83
CA GLU A 96 -4.88 -4.94 0.63
C GLU A 96 -4.70 -3.91 1.76
N GLN A 97 -4.58 -4.36 3.02
CA GLN A 97 -4.38 -3.47 4.16
C GLN A 97 -3.05 -2.71 4.06
N GLN A 98 -1.99 -3.33 3.53
CA GLN A 98 -0.72 -2.63 3.27
C GLN A 98 -0.87 -1.53 2.22
N ILE A 99 -1.64 -1.76 1.14
CA ILE A 99 -2.05 -0.71 0.18
C ILE A 99 -2.76 0.42 0.92
N ARG A 100 -3.72 0.07 1.79
CA ARG A 100 -4.53 1.07 2.47
C ARG A 100 -3.72 1.95 3.42
N ILE A 101 -2.84 1.34 4.21
CA ILE A 101 -1.90 2.03 5.08
C ILE A 101 -1.01 2.97 4.27
N GLY A 102 -0.47 2.50 3.14
CA GLY A 102 0.42 3.31 2.31
C GLY A 102 -0.26 4.55 1.72
N VAL A 103 -1.50 4.41 1.24
CA VAL A 103 -2.33 5.55 0.77
C VAL A 103 -2.52 6.59 1.90
N TYR A 104 -2.84 6.13 3.11
CA TYR A 104 -3.08 7.02 4.25
C TYR A 104 -1.82 7.75 4.71
N VAL A 105 -0.71 7.02 4.87
CA VAL A 105 0.59 7.60 5.26
C VAL A 105 1.04 8.62 4.22
N PHE A 106 0.87 8.32 2.93
CA PHE A 106 1.21 9.25 1.86
C PHE A 106 0.38 10.52 1.94
N TRP A 107 -0.94 10.41 2.16
CA TRP A 107 -1.83 11.57 2.31
C TRP A 107 -1.45 12.49 3.47
N ILE A 108 -1.16 11.94 4.66
CA ILE A 108 -0.82 12.76 5.82
C ILE A 108 0.52 13.47 5.63
N GLY A 109 1.51 12.79 5.06
CA GLY A 109 2.83 13.38 4.84
C GLY A 109 2.94 14.28 3.60
N LEU A 110 1.90 14.37 2.78
CA LEU A 110 1.77 15.47 1.82
C LEU A 110 1.56 16.77 2.59
N ALA A 111 2.33 17.80 2.21
CA ALA A 111 2.12 19.16 2.71
C ALA A 111 0.63 19.55 2.51
N PRO A 112 -0.02 20.22 3.47
CA PRO A 112 -1.45 20.52 3.39
C PRO A 112 -1.88 21.21 2.08
N GLN A 113 -0.99 22.03 1.51
CA GLN A 113 -1.19 22.76 0.25
C GLN A 113 -1.13 21.86 -1.01
N ARG A 114 -0.59 20.64 -0.89
CA ARG A 114 -0.42 19.64 -1.95
C ARG A 114 -1.31 18.41 -1.77
N ARG A 115 -2.10 18.36 -0.70
CA ARG A 115 -3.10 17.32 -0.45
C ARG A 115 -4.24 17.43 -1.47
N ASN A 116 -4.02 16.81 -2.62
CA ASN A 116 -5.01 16.62 -3.67
C ASN A 116 -5.09 15.12 -3.98
N ASN A 117 -6.31 14.61 -4.12
CA ASN A 117 -6.59 13.23 -4.50
C ASN A 117 -5.90 12.85 -5.82
N ASP A 118 -5.81 13.77 -6.79
CA ASP A 118 -5.16 13.47 -8.08
C ASP A 118 -3.65 13.23 -7.92
N THR A 119 -2.99 14.01 -7.05
CA THR A 119 -1.56 13.84 -6.74
C THR A 119 -1.34 12.51 -6.00
N LEU A 120 -2.18 12.23 -4.99
CA LEU A 120 -2.11 10.99 -4.24
C LEU A 120 -2.29 9.76 -5.16
N GLU A 121 -3.32 9.78 -5.99
CA GLU A 121 -3.60 8.71 -6.95
C GLU A 121 -2.43 8.51 -7.91
N SER A 122 -1.90 9.59 -8.50
CA SER A 122 -0.77 9.51 -9.43
C SER A 122 0.48 8.90 -8.78
N GLU A 123 0.79 9.28 -7.55
CA GLU A 123 1.98 8.79 -6.84
C GLU A 123 1.84 7.33 -6.45
N ILE A 124 0.69 6.93 -5.88
CA ILE A 124 0.43 5.55 -5.48
C ILE A 124 0.44 4.61 -6.69
N ARG A 125 -0.23 5.00 -7.79
CA ARG A 125 -0.20 4.22 -9.04
C ARG A 125 1.21 4.08 -9.58
N ASN A 126 1.98 5.17 -9.61
CA ASN A 126 3.36 5.15 -10.10
C ASN A 126 4.24 4.18 -9.30
N VAL A 127 4.12 4.15 -7.97
CA VAL A 127 4.88 3.23 -7.12
C VAL A 127 4.53 1.77 -7.40
N VAL A 128 3.24 1.44 -7.49
CA VAL A 128 2.78 0.07 -7.75
C VAL A 128 3.12 -0.37 -9.17
N ASP A 129 2.91 0.48 -10.18
CA ASP A 129 3.24 0.18 -11.57
C ASP A 129 4.74 -0.04 -11.76
N HIS A 130 5.59 0.77 -11.11
CA HIS A 130 7.03 0.57 -11.13
C HIS A 130 7.44 -0.75 -10.48
N ALA A 131 6.80 -1.14 -9.36
CA ALA A 131 7.07 -2.40 -8.68
C ALA A 131 6.65 -3.60 -9.53
N LEU A 132 5.44 -3.57 -10.09
CA LEU A 132 4.94 -4.63 -10.98
C LEU A 132 5.79 -4.76 -12.24
N LYS A 133 6.20 -3.64 -12.83
CA LYS A 133 7.12 -3.65 -13.97
C LYS A 133 8.46 -4.28 -13.62
N ALA A 134 9.04 -3.92 -12.47
CA ALA A 134 10.29 -4.52 -12.01
C ALA A 134 10.17 -6.04 -11.79
N LEU A 135 9.04 -6.51 -11.24
CA LEU A 135 8.75 -7.94 -11.14
C LEU A 135 8.69 -8.60 -12.52
N ARG A 136 8.04 -7.97 -13.50
CA ARG A 136 7.88 -8.51 -14.85
C ARG A 136 9.20 -8.55 -15.63
N ASP A 137 10.01 -7.51 -15.51
CA ASP A 137 11.27 -7.35 -16.25
C ASP A 137 12.35 -8.35 -15.75
N ASP A 138 12.45 -8.56 -14.43
CA ASP A 138 13.37 -9.56 -13.86
C ASP A 138 12.84 -10.16 -12.55
N PRO A 139 12.02 -11.22 -12.63
CA PRO A 139 11.45 -11.87 -11.44
C PRO A 139 12.49 -12.48 -10.51
N ASN A 140 13.69 -12.81 -11.01
CA ASN A 140 14.75 -13.43 -10.20
C ASN A 140 15.57 -12.39 -9.43
N ALA A 141 15.71 -11.18 -9.97
CA ALA A 141 16.27 -10.03 -9.26
C ALA A 141 15.21 -9.31 -8.40
N PHE A 142 13.93 -9.48 -8.71
CA PHE A 142 12.84 -8.91 -7.92
C PHE A 142 12.85 -9.52 -6.51
N GLY A 143 13.12 -8.68 -5.51
CA GLY A 143 13.24 -9.09 -4.11
C GLY A 143 14.67 -9.46 -3.66
N SER A 144 15.68 -9.42 -4.54
CA SER A 144 17.09 -9.60 -4.13
C SER A 144 17.59 -8.50 -3.16
N GLU A 145 16.90 -7.36 -3.14
CA GLU A 145 17.11 -6.28 -2.17
C GLU A 145 16.68 -6.65 -0.74
N PHE A 146 15.78 -7.63 -0.57
CA PHE A 146 15.36 -8.15 0.73
C PHE A 146 16.24 -9.31 1.24
N HIS A 147 17.23 -9.74 0.44
CA HIS A 147 18.22 -10.75 0.84
C HIS A 147 19.36 -10.16 1.69
N TRP A 148 19.04 -9.45 2.77
CA TRP A 148 19.97 -9.03 3.84
C TRP A 148 19.15 -8.95 5.14
N THR A 149 19.38 -9.67 6.24
CA THR A 149 20.51 -10.42 6.80
C THR A 149 19.95 -11.52 7.72
N SER A 150 20.28 -12.79 7.50
CA SER A 150 20.27 -13.78 8.58
C SER A 150 21.64 -13.76 9.26
N PRO A 151 21.75 -13.50 10.57
CA PRO A 151 22.91 -13.95 11.34
C PRO A 151 22.94 -15.48 11.45
#